data_AF-A0A2G7GPI5-F1
#
_entry.id   AF-A0A2G7GPI5-F1
#
_cell.length_a   1.000
_cell.length_b   1.000
_cell.length_c   1.000
_cell.angle_alpha   90.00
_cell.angle_beta   90.00
_cell.angle_gamma   90.00
#
_symmetry.space_group_name_H-M   'P 1'
#
loop_
_entity.id
_entity.type
_entity.pdbx_description
1 polymer ?
#
loop_
_entity_poly.entity_id
_entity_poly.type
_entity_poly.pdbx_seq_one_letter_code
_entity_poly.pdbx_strand_id
1 'polypeptide(L)'
;MSLISQQQLKILHQYLIQSLEKEVLSKFITFPLAEYRELTIMIADIRGYLDYLDKYPPETAFNTLNLYFLRRVQPILERGGTIGNMFEDTTALFGILSTADSVTKLAVNAAFSMIEVAKEIREFQQANNLPIL
;
A
#
# COMPACT_ATOMS: atom_id res chain seq x y z
N MET A 1 -6.56 -4.00 31.46
CA MET A 1 -6.56 -3.14 30.24
C MET A 1 -7.00 -4.01 29.08
N SER A 2 -8.00 -3.59 28.28
CA SER A 2 -8.71 -4.50 27.36
C SER A 2 -7.85 -4.95 26.18
N LEU A 3 -8.15 -6.12 25.62
CA LEU A 3 -7.44 -6.71 24.47
C LEU A 3 -7.43 -5.79 23.24
N ILE A 4 -8.42 -4.89 23.15
CA ILE A 4 -8.63 -3.92 22.06
C ILE A 4 -7.53 -2.85 22.07
N SER A 5 -7.07 -2.39 23.24
CA SER A 5 -5.98 -1.40 23.29
C SER A 5 -4.63 -2.01 22.92
N GLN A 6 -4.41 -3.31 23.12
CA GLN A 6 -3.20 -3.99 22.65
C GLN A 6 -3.17 -4.20 21.13
N GLN A 7 -4.32 -4.46 20.49
CA GLN A 7 -4.42 -4.57 19.03
C GLN A 7 -4.28 -3.21 18.33
N GLN A 8 -4.88 -2.14 18.90
CA GLN A 8 -4.69 -0.78 18.40
C GLN A 8 -3.23 -0.33 18.52
N LEU A 9 -2.54 -0.68 19.62
CA LEU A 9 -1.10 -0.42 19.77
C LEU A 9 -0.24 -1.17 18.76
N LYS A 10 -0.65 -2.38 18.32
CA LYS A 10 0.08 -3.19 17.36
C LYS A 10 -0.04 -2.66 15.93
N ILE A 11 -1.24 -2.17 15.57
CA ILE A 11 -1.49 -1.48 14.29
C ILE A 11 -0.77 -0.13 14.30
N LEU A 12 -0.82 0.61 15.40
CA LEU A 12 -0.05 1.84 15.59
C LEU A 12 1.46 1.55 15.46
N HIS A 13 1.98 0.48 16.05
CA HIS A 13 3.39 0.04 15.90
C HIS A 13 3.78 -0.29 14.45
N GLN A 14 2.86 -0.85 13.67
CA GLN A 14 3.11 -1.21 12.27
C GLN A 14 3.14 0.03 11.36
N TYR A 15 2.40 1.08 11.70
CA TYR A 15 2.49 2.41 11.09
C TYR A 15 3.64 3.28 11.66
N LEU A 16 4.04 3.06 12.91
CA LEU A 16 5.21 3.68 13.58
C LEU A 16 6.54 3.18 13.02
N ILE A 17 6.55 2.31 12.00
CA ILE A 17 7.74 2.13 11.14
C ILE A 17 8.08 3.46 10.43
N GLN A 18 7.14 4.41 10.32
CA GLN A 18 7.42 5.81 9.97
C GLN A 18 8.04 6.65 11.10
N SER A 19 8.19 6.10 12.32
CA SER A 19 8.75 6.78 13.50
C SER A 19 9.92 6.02 14.12
N LEU A 20 10.72 5.31 13.32
CA LEU A 20 12.04 4.93 13.79
C LEU A 20 12.76 6.22 14.18
N GLU A 21 13.04 6.38 15.48
CA GLU A 21 13.75 7.53 16.01
C GLU A 21 15.02 7.73 15.18
N LYS A 22 15.32 9.00 14.85
CA LYS A 22 16.46 9.42 14.02
C LYS A 22 17.77 8.73 14.40
N GLU A 23 17.92 8.31 15.65
CA GLU A 23 19.09 7.67 16.23
C GLU A 23 19.27 6.18 15.87
N VAL A 24 18.17 5.46 15.60
CA VAL A 24 18.21 4.07 15.09
C VAL A 24 18.40 4.07 13.59
N LEU A 25 17.73 4.97 12.88
CA LEU A 25 17.89 5.15 11.43
C LEU A 25 19.31 5.60 11.06
N SER A 26 19.91 6.54 11.80
CA SER A 26 21.25 7.05 11.49
C SER A 26 22.37 6.02 11.64
N LYS A 27 22.16 4.97 12.44
CA LYS A 27 23.12 3.86 12.62
C LYS A 27 23.06 2.80 11.52
N PHE A 28 21.93 2.67 10.83
CA PHE A 28 21.73 1.65 9.79
C PHE A 28 21.61 2.22 8.37
N ILE A 29 21.23 3.50 8.25
CA ILE A 29 21.03 4.18 6.97
C ILE A 29 21.67 5.56 7.07
N THR A 30 22.83 5.72 6.42
CA THR A 30 23.39 7.04 6.19
C THR A 30 22.64 7.66 5.01
N PHE A 31 21.58 8.42 5.29
CA PHE A 31 21.03 9.32 4.27
C PHE A 31 22.00 10.51 4.13
N PRO A 32 22.55 10.77 2.93
CA PRO A 32 23.26 12.02 2.71
C PRO A 32 22.31 13.18 3.04
N LEU A 33 22.76 14.12 3.87
CA LEU A 33 21.94 15.24 4.39
C LEU A 33 21.28 16.09 3.29
N ALA A 34 21.79 16.02 2.06
CA ALA A 34 21.13 16.50 0.84
C ALA A 34 21.74 15.76 -0.36
N GLU A 35 20.92 15.04 -1.11
CA GLU A 35 21.33 14.44 -2.39
C GLU A 35 20.25 14.66 -3.45
N TYR A 36 20.70 14.81 -4.70
CA TYR A 36 19.82 14.67 -5.84
C TYR A 36 19.69 13.18 -6.16
N ARG A 37 18.46 12.71 -6.22
CA ARG A 37 18.16 11.32 -6.53
C ARG A 37 17.03 11.25 -7.54
N GLU A 38 17.19 10.36 -8.51
CA GLU A 38 16.11 10.01 -9.43
C GLU A 38 15.18 8.99 -8.76
N LEU A 39 13.89 9.33 -8.69
CA LEU A 39 12.86 8.50 -8.10
C LEU A 39 11.75 8.26 -9.12
N THR A 40 11.01 7.17 -8.96
CA THR A 40 9.74 6.96 -9.67
C THR A 40 8.60 6.98 -8.67
N ILE A 41 7.58 7.80 -8.94
CA ILE A 41 6.34 7.85 -8.17
C ILE A 41 5.27 7.12 -8.98
N MET A 42 4.60 6.17 -8.35
CA MET A 42 3.43 5.50 -8.91
C MET A 42 2.20 5.92 -8.12
N ILE A 43 1.15 6.32 -8.82
CA ILE A 43 -0.16 6.65 -8.25
C ILE A 43 -1.19 5.71 -8.88
N ALA A 44 -2.01 5.06 -8.06
CA ALA A 44 -3.05 4.16 -8.51
C ALA A 44 -4.36 4.40 -7.72
N ASP A 45 -5.48 4.43 -8.44
CA ASP A 45 -6.80 4.67 -7.87
C ASP A 45 -7.77 3.51 -8.18
N ILE A 46 -8.76 3.31 -7.31
CA ILE A 46 -9.83 2.32 -7.50
C ILE A 46 -11.02 3.01 -8.16
N ARG A 47 -11.31 2.60 -9.39
CA ARG A 47 -12.44 3.17 -10.14
C ARG A 47 -13.78 2.79 -9.50
N GLY A 48 -14.71 3.75 -9.46
CA GLY A 48 -16.10 3.51 -9.05
C GLY A 48 -16.31 3.32 -7.55
N TYR A 49 -15.30 3.60 -6.70
CA TYR A 49 -15.44 3.38 -5.27
C TYR A 49 -16.51 4.27 -4.63
N LEU A 50 -16.67 5.52 -5.08
CA LEU A 50 -17.72 6.42 -4.59
C LEU A 50 -19.12 5.88 -4.87
N ASP A 51 -19.41 5.49 -6.12
CA ASP A 51 -20.68 4.89 -6.49
C ASP A 51 -20.96 3.60 -5.68
N TYR A 52 -19.90 2.84 -5.36
CA TYR A 52 -20.00 1.64 -4.53
C TYR A 52 -20.33 1.96 -3.07
N LEU A 53 -19.73 3.01 -2.49
CA LEU A 53 -20.04 3.49 -1.15
C LEU A 53 -21.51 3.91 -1.02
N ASP A 54 -22.05 4.57 -2.05
CA ASP A 54 -23.45 5.01 -2.07
C ASP A 54 -24.45 3.85 -2.20
N LYS A 55 -24.03 2.74 -2.83
CA LYS A 55 -24.89 1.59 -3.13
C LYS A 55 -24.98 0.57 -2.01
N TYR A 56 -23.94 0.42 -1.19
CA TYR A 56 -23.82 -0.67 -0.22
C TYR A 56 -23.76 -0.17 1.23
N PRO A 57 -24.23 -0.97 2.21
CA PRO A 57 -24.10 -0.62 3.62
C PRO A 57 -22.64 -0.40 4.03
N PRO A 58 -22.35 0.47 5.02
CA PRO A 58 -21.00 0.80 5.44
C PRO A 58 -20.10 -0.41 5.73
N GLU A 59 -20.65 -1.45 6.36
CA GLU A 59 -19.90 -2.68 6.67
C GLU A 59 -19.46 -3.41 5.39
N THR A 60 -20.37 -3.56 4.42
CA THR A 60 -20.08 -4.21 3.13
C THR A 60 -19.07 -3.39 2.31
N ALA A 61 -19.26 -2.08 2.28
CA ALA A 61 -18.37 -1.12 1.65
C ALA A 61 -16.94 -1.21 2.23
N PHE A 62 -16.83 -1.13 3.55
CA PHE A 62 -15.57 -1.20 4.28
C PHE A 62 -14.83 -2.54 4.05
N ASN A 63 -15.54 -3.66 4.14
CA ASN A 63 -14.95 -4.99 3.91
C ASN A 63 -14.41 -5.13 2.48
N THR A 64 -15.11 -4.56 1.50
CA THR A 64 -14.68 -4.58 0.09
C THR A 64 -13.44 -3.71 -0.11
N LEU A 65 -13.44 -2.48 0.37
CA LEU A 65 -12.31 -1.57 0.20
C LEU A 65 -11.05 -2.10 0.91
N ASN A 66 -11.19 -2.68 2.11
CA ASN A 66 -10.07 -3.30 2.81
C ASN A 66 -9.44 -4.45 2.02
N LEU A 67 -10.25 -5.25 1.31
CA LEU A 67 -9.74 -6.32 0.46
C LEU A 67 -8.81 -5.77 -0.63
N TYR A 68 -9.20 -4.67 -1.27
CA TYR A 68 -8.39 -3.99 -2.27
C TYR A 68 -7.16 -3.29 -1.66
N PHE A 69 -7.34 -2.54 -0.58
CA PHE A 69 -6.25 -1.79 0.06
C PHE A 69 -5.14 -2.68 0.61
N LEU A 70 -5.48 -3.81 1.22
CA LEU A 70 -4.46 -4.70 1.79
C LEU A 70 -3.71 -5.48 0.72
N ARG A 71 -4.41 -6.01 -0.29
CA ARG A 71 -3.77 -6.83 -1.33
C ARG A 71 -2.96 -6.02 -2.34
N ARG A 72 -3.33 -4.76 -2.60
CA ARG A 72 -2.59 -3.90 -3.55
C ARG A 72 -1.22 -3.43 -3.04
N VAL A 73 -0.97 -3.49 -1.73
CA VAL A 73 0.30 -3.07 -1.11
C VAL A 73 1.42 -4.07 -1.36
N GLN A 74 1.11 -5.36 -1.38
CA GLN A 74 2.11 -6.42 -1.51
C GLN A 74 2.95 -6.31 -2.80
N PRO A 75 2.36 -6.14 -4.00
CA PRO A 75 3.13 -5.93 -5.23
C PRO A 75 4.17 -4.79 -5.19
N ILE A 76 3.89 -3.75 -4.39
CA ILE A 76 4.77 -2.58 -4.23
C ILE A 76 5.96 -2.95 -3.34
N LEU A 77 5.69 -3.53 -2.17
CA LEU A 77 6.71 -3.90 -1.21
C LEU A 77 7.68 -4.96 -1.77
N GLU A 78 7.17 -5.95 -2.49
CA GLU A 78 7.96 -7.01 -3.14
C GLU A 78 8.97 -6.48 -4.17
N ARG A 79 8.76 -5.26 -4.68
CA ARG A 79 9.62 -4.60 -5.66
C ARG A 79 10.42 -3.44 -5.07
N GLY A 80 10.52 -3.39 -3.74
CA GLY A 80 11.29 -2.37 -3.03
C GLY A 80 10.65 -0.97 -3.06
N GLY A 81 9.36 -0.87 -3.39
CA GLY A 81 8.60 0.36 -3.29
C GLY A 81 8.23 0.68 -1.84
N THR A 82 8.15 1.97 -1.53
CA THR A 82 7.70 2.49 -0.23
C THR A 82 6.31 3.09 -0.38
N ILE A 83 5.39 2.76 0.52
CA ILE A 83 4.03 3.32 0.52
C ILE A 83 4.04 4.72 1.13
N GLY A 84 3.55 5.71 0.38
CA GLY A 84 3.30 7.07 0.86
C GLY A 84 1.87 7.24 1.37
N ASN A 85 0.88 6.93 0.53
CA ASN A 85 -0.56 6.96 0.86
C ASN A 85 -1.22 5.66 0.40
N MET A 86 -2.29 5.23 1.08
CA MET A 86 -3.02 4.00 0.75
C MET A 86 -4.54 4.06 0.92
N PHE A 87 -5.15 5.16 1.37
CA PHE A 87 -6.59 5.18 1.68
C PHE A 87 -7.46 5.77 0.57
N GLU A 88 -6.96 6.75 -0.15
CA GLU A 88 -7.68 7.38 -1.26
C GLU A 88 -7.09 6.79 -2.54
N ASP A 89 -5.96 7.34 -2.96
CA ASP A 89 -5.05 6.71 -3.91
C ASP A 89 -3.97 5.89 -3.19
N THR A 90 -3.39 4.94 -3.93
CA THR A 90 -2.09 4.39 -3.56
C THR A 90 -1.01 5.22 -4.20
N THR A 91 -0.25 5.92 -3.37
CA THR A 91 1.00 6.54 -3.78
C THR A 91 2.16 5.68 -3.31
N ALA A 92 3.03 5.30 -4.23
CA ALA A 92 4.23 4.53 -3.96
C ALA A 92 5.46 5.20 -4.55
N LEU A 93 6.54 5.22 -3.77
CA LEU A 93 7.84 5.77 -4.17
C LEU A 93 8.84 4.63 -4.36
N PHE A 94 9.51 4.63 -5.50
CA PHE A 94 10.57 3.69 -5.83
C PHE A 94 11.90 4.45 -5.90
N GLY A 95 12.96 3.81 -5.41
CA GLY A 95 14.32 4.36 -5.41
C GLY A 95 14.73 5.06 -4.12
N ILE A 96 13.87 5.12 -3.08
CA ILE A 96 14.26 5.66 -1.76
C ILE A 96 15.42 4.85 -1.16
N LEU A 97 15.35 3.52 -1.28
CA LEU A 97 16.46 2.63 -0.99
C LEU A 97 17.25 2.39 -2.27
N SER A 98 18.58 2.38 -2.14
CA SER A 98 19.46 2.11 -3.29
C SER A 98 19.20 0.71 -3.83
N THR A 99 19.09 0.60 -5.15
CA THR A 99 18.86 -0.67 -5.86
C THR A 99 19.76 -0.73 -7.09
N ALA A 100 20.16 -1.94 -7.48
CA ALA A 100 20.91 -2.19 -8.71
C ALA A 100 20.00 -2.22 -9.96
N ASP A 101 18.69 -2.38 -9.76
CA ASP A 101 17.71 -2.45 -10.82
C ASP A 101 17.20 -1.08 -11.24
N SER A 102 16.64 -1.00 -12.45
CA SER A 102 15.96 0.22 -12.90
C SER A 102 14.73 0.49 -12.04
N VAL A 103 14.76 1.61 -11.31
CA VAL A 103 13.69 2.10 -10.44
C VAL A 103 12.35 2.20 -11.18
N THR A 104 12.35 2.70 -12.41
CA THR A 104 11.16 2.79 -13.25
C THR A 104 10.60 1.41 -13.63
N LYS A 105 11.47 0.44 -13.94
CA LYS A 105 11.02 -0.93 -14.25
C LYS A 105 10.38 -1.59 -13.03
N LEU A 106 10.93 -1.37 -11.83
CA LEU A 106 10.34 -1.86 -10.59
C LEU A 106 8.93 -1.30 -10.38
N ALA A 107 8.74 0.00 -10.57
CA ALA A 107 7.43 0.65 -10.47
C ALA A 107 6.43 0.10 -11.50
N VAL A 108 6.83 -0.03 -12.77
CA VAL A 108 5.98 -0.58 -13.84
C VAL A 108 5.60 -2.04 -13.55
N ASN A 109 6.55 -2.85 -13.11
CA ASN A 109 6.29 -4.25 -12.75
C ASN A 109 5.35 -4.34 -11.53
N ALA A 110 5.43 -3.40 -10.58
CA ALA A 110 4.51 -3.34 -9.46
C ALA A 110 3.09 -3.02 -9.92
N ALA A 111 2.94 -2.05 -10.83
CA ALA A 111 1.67 -1.70 -11.44
C ALA A 111 1.02 -2.89 -12.15
N PHE A 112 1.79 -3.67 -12.93
CA PHE A 112 1.27 -4.89 -13.57
C PHE A 112 0.79 -5.92 -12.55
N SER A 113 1.55 -6.18 -11.49
CA SER A 113 1.10 -7.10 -10.43
C SER A 113 -0.12 -6.58 -9.67
N MET A 114 -0.27 -5.27 -9.48
CA MET A 114 -1.49 -4.70 -8.89
C MET A 114 -2.72 -4.93 -9.78
N ILE A 115 -2.57 -4.90 -11.09
CA ILE A 115 -3.64 -5.23 -12.05
C ILE A 115 -4.05 -6.71 -11.91
N GLU A 116 -3.09 -7.62 -11.79
CA GLU A 116 -3.38 -9.05 -11.58
C GLU A 116 -4.08 -9.28 -10.23
N VAL A 117 -3.61 -8.66 -9.16
CA VAL A 117 -4.27 -8.70 -7.84
C VAL A 117 -5.72 -8.20 -7.92
N ALA A 118 -5.99 -7.14 -8.69
CA ALA A 118 -7.36 -6.64 -8.86
C ALA A 118 -8.26 -7.66 -9.58
N LYS A 119 -7.73 -8.43 -10.54
CA LYS A 119 -8.45 -9.53 -11.18
C LYS A 119 -8.73 -10.66 -10.20
N GLU A 120 -7.74 -11.06 -9.41
CA GLU A 120 -7.89 -12.10 -8.38
C GLU A 120 -8.96 -11.72 -7.33
N ILE A 121 -9.01 -10.44 -6.94
CA ILE A 121 -10.06 -9.93 -6.04
C ILE A 121 -11.44 -10.09 -6.68
N ARG A 122 -11.58 -9.71 -7.96
CA ARG A 122 -12.85 -9.83 -8.68
C ARG A 122 -13.31 -11.29 -8.80
N GLU A 123 -12.39 -12.19 -9.15
CA GLU A 123 -12.68 -13.63 -9.22
C GLU A 123 -13.09 -14.19 -7.85
N PHE A 124 -12.38 -13.78 -6.79
CA PHE A 124 -12.74 -14.13 -5.42
C PHE A 124 -14.13 -13.62 -5.03
N GLN A 125 -14.48 -12.37 -5.37
CA GLN A 125 -15.80 -11.82 -5.11
C GLN A 125 -16.89 -12.61 -5.84
N GLN A 126 -16.68 -12.91 -7.13
CA GLN A 126 -17.61 -13.70 -7.94
C GLN A 126 -17.83 -15.11 -7.38
N ALA A 127 -16.76 -15.82 -7.04
CA ALA A 127 -16.84 -17.18 -6.51
C ALA A 127 -17.57 -17.26 -5.16
N ASN A 128 -17.56 -16.18 -4.38
CA ASN A 128 -18.17 -16.11 -3.04
C ASN A 128 -19.49 -15.32 -3.01
N ASN A 129 -20.04 -14.94 -4.18
CA ASN A 129 -21.24 -14.10 -4.29
C ASN A 129 -21.16 -12.79 -3.48
N LEU A 130 -19.95 -12.23 -3.36
CA LEU A 130 -19.71 -10.94 -2.74
C LEU A 130 -19.98 -9.82 -3.77
N PRO A 131 -20.38 -8.62 -3.32
CA PRO A 131 -20.55 -7.52 -4.25
C PRO A 131 -19.21 -7.12 -4.87
N ILE A 132 -19.27 -6.73 -6.15
CA ILE A 132 -18.10 -6.48 -7.00
C ILE A 132 -17.89 -4.98 -7.13
N LEU A 133 -16.63 -4.56 -6.92
CA LEU A 133 -16.11 -3.25 -7.29
C LEU A 133 -15.32 -3.40 -8.60
#